data_AF-A0A1I8EW62-F1
#
_entry.id   AF-A0A1I8EW62-F1
#
_cell.length_a   1.000
_cell.length_b   1.000
_cell.length_c   1.000
_cell.angle_alpha   90.00
_cell.angle_beta   90.00
_cell.angle_gamma   90.00
#
_symmetry.space_group_name_H-M   'P 1'
#
loop_
_entity.id
_entity.type
_entity.pdbx_description
1 polymer ?
#
loop_
_entity_poly.entity_id
_entity_poly.type
_entity_poly.pdbx_seq_one_letter_code
_entity_poly.pdbx_strand_id
1 'polypeptide(L)'
;MTENRFENNTNFAIFINGYYAFINISSNNFTNNNAPSEIGLITLNGMEKTLFFERNRLIYNHGCWMLKMNIRSHSLRNKVAAWIQYNYFIQNGFLRNTEEYVDMWPRSFTIGIFGSQLANIHFNRLWNILFDFELISGAKV
;
A
#
# COMPACT_ATOMS: atom_id res chain seq x y z
N MET A 1 20.27 3.74 -13.12
CA MET A 1 19.08 2.96 -12.74
C MET A 1 19.43 2.20 -11.47
N THR A 2 18.82 2.57 -10.35
CA THR A 2 18.91 1.81 -9.08
C THR A 2 17.56 1.14 -8.89
N GLU A 3 17.40 -0.05 -9.43
CA GLU A 3 16.20 -0.86 -9.23
C GLU A 3 16.50 -1.88 -8.13
N ASN A 4 15.80 -1.80 -6.99
CA ASN A 4 15.88 -2.85 -5.99
C ASN A 4 14.88 -3.95 -6.33
N ARG A 5 15.26 -5.20 -6.06
CA ARG A 5 14.44 -6.39 -6.27
C ARG A 5 14.18 -7.07 -4.93
N PHE A 6 12.91 -7.13 -4.54
CA PHE A 6 12.43 -7.87 -3.38
C PHE A 6 11.63 -9.06 -3.91
N GLU A 7 12.24 -10.23 -3.90
CA GLU A 7 11.69 -11.42 -4.55
C GLU A 7 11.69 -12.63 -3.63
N ASN A 8 10.57 -13.38 -3.62
CA ASN A 8 10.41 -14.65 -2.89
C ASN A 8 10.66 -14.56 -1.38
N ASN A 9 10.38 -13.42 -0.75
CA ASN A 9 10.54 -13.26 0.68
C ASN A 9 9.29 -13.75 1.45
N THR A 10 9.51 -14.39 2.59
CA THR A 10 8.48 -14.70 3.56
C THR A 10 8.44 -13.62 4.63
N ASN A 11 7.24 -13.31 5.14
CA ASN A 11 7.03 -12.29 6.17
C ASN A 11 7.58 -10.90 5.79
N PHE A 12 7.46 -10.54 4.51
CA PHE A 12 8.02 -9.30 3.98
C PHE A 12 7.04 -8.13 4.14
N ALA A 13 7.51 -7.05 4.74
CA ALA A 13 6.75 -5.81 4.81
C ALA A 13 7.68 -4.59 4.86
N ILE A 14 7.25 -3.51 4.21
CA ILE A 14 7.77 -2.16 4.43
C ILE A 14 6.77 -1.43 5.33
N PHE A 15 7.17 -1.22 6.58
CA PHE A 15 6.34 -0.56 7.58
C PHE A 15 6.98 0.74 8.05
N ILE A 16 6.39 1.88 7.66
CA ILE A 16 6.89 3.21 8.01
C ILE A 16 5.89 3.91 8.93
N ASN A 17 6.28 4.13 10.18
CA ASN A 17 5.47 4.77 11.21
C ASN A 17 6.17 6.02 11.77
N GLY A 18 5.42 6.89 12.45
CA GLY A 18 5.94 8.06 13.15
C GLY A 18 5.32 9.38 12.71
N TYR A 19 5.93 10.48 13.15
CA TYR A 19 5.46 11.86 12.90
C TYR A 19 5.47 12.17 11.40
N TYR A 20 6.63 12.51 10.83
CA TYR A 20 6.77 12.91 9.42
C TYR A 20 7.95 12.15 8.80
N ALA A 21 7.81 11.77 7.53
CA ALA A 21 8.93 11.23 6.75
C ALA A 21 8.83 11.64 5.28
N PHE A 22 10.00 11.75 4.64
CA PHE A 22 10.15 11.82 3.19
C PHE A 22 10.40 10.40 2.67
N ILE A 23 9.53 9.93 1.78
CA ILE A 23 9.49 8.55 1.31
C ILE A 23 9.52 8.59 -0.21
N ASN A 24 10.56 8.00 -0.79
CA ASN A 24 10.68 7.78 -2.22
C ASN A 24 10.86 6.28 -2.46
N ILE A 25 9.78 5.63 -2.91
CA ILE A 25 9.80 4.24 -3.35
C ILE A 25 9.53 4.29 -4.84
N SER A 26 10.60 4.33 -5.62
CA SER A 26 10.50 4.45 -7.07
C SER A 26 11.31 3.39 -7.79
N SER A 27 10.76 2.88 -8.89
CA SER A 27 11.47 1.96 -9.80
C SER A 27 11.96 0.67 -9.11
N ASN A 28 11.17 0.11 -8.19
CA ASN A 28 11.47 -1.17 -7.54
C ASN A 28 10.61 -2.31 -8.09
N ASN A 29 11.10 -3.54 -7.96
CA ASN A 29 10.34 -4.76 -8.25
C ASN A 29 10.05 -5.54 -6.97
N PHE A 30 8.77 -5.78 -6.68
CA PHE A 30 8.27 -6.63 -5.61
C PHE A 30 7.55 -7.81 -6.25
N THR A 31 8.17 -8.99 -6.22
CA THR A 31 7.61 -10.19 -6.87
C THR A 31 7.52 -11.37 -5.90
N ASN A 32 6.40 -12.07 -5.87
CA ASN A 32 6.22 -13.31 -5.09
C ASN A 32 6.56 -13.19 -3.59
N ASN A 33 6.33 -12.02 -2.97
CA ASN A 33 6.54 -11.89 -1.53
C ASN A 33 5.27 -12.27 -0.78
N ASN A 34 5.41 -12.91 0.38
CA ASN A 34 4.31 -13.17 1.30
C ASN A 34 4.38 -12.20 2.48
N ALA A 35 3.39 -11.32 2.57
CA ALA A 35 3.32 -10.29 3.60
C ALA A 35 2.55 -10.77 4.84
N PRO A 36 2.88 -10.24 6.03
CA PRO A 36 2.10 -10.48 7.24
C PRO A 36 0.67 -9.95 7.08
N SER A 37 -0.33 -10.69 7.59
CA SER A 37 -1.75 -10.30 7.44
C SER A 37 -2.08 -8.95 8.10
N GLU A 38 -1.46 -8.64 9.24
CA GLU A 38 -1.76 -7.44 10.02
C GLU A 38 -1.10 -6.18 9.45
N ILE A 39 -0.08 -6.35 8.61
CA ILE A 39 0.79 -5.27 8.12
C ILE A 39 0.61 -5.05 6.61
N GLY A 40 0.29 -6.09 5.84
CA GLY A 40 0.33 -6.06 4.38
C GLY A 40 1.75 -5.78 3.84
N LEU A 41 1.86 -5.53 2.54
CA LEU A 41 3.16 -5.40 1.90
C LEU A 41 3.83 -4.05 2.22
N ILE A 42 3.09 -2.95 2.06
CA ILE A 42 3.60 -1.60 2.33
C ILE A 42 2.55 -0.81 3.12
N THR A 43 2.93 -0.36 4.32
CA THR A 43 2.05 0.41 5.20
C THR A 43 2.73 1.66 5.71
N LEU A 44 2.07 2.80 5.50
CA LEU A 44 2.48 4.12 5.93
C LEU A 44 1.50 4.61 7.01
N ASN A 45 1.98 4.70 8.26
CA ASN A 45 1.18 5.06 9.43
C ASN A 45 1.68 6.36 10.08
N GLY A 46 0.81 6.94 10.92
CA GLY A 46 1.14 8.09 11.77
C GLY A 46 0.60 9.39 11.22
N MET A 47 1.42 10.44 11.14
CA MET A 47 1.04 11.71 10.50
C MET A 47 1.56 11.79 9.06
N GLU A 48 1.41 12.94 8.42
CA GLU A 48 1.68 13.15 7.00
C GLU A 48 3.05 12.64 6.53
N LYS A 49 3.05 12.08 5.32
CA LYS A 49 4.25 11.57 4.65
C LYS A 49 4.40 12.25 3.31
N THR A 50 5.58 12.81 3.03
CA THR A 50 5.90 13.21 1.65
C THR A 50 6.20 11.94 0.88
N LEU A 51 5.33 11.57 -0.06
CA LEU A 51 5.38 10.27 -0.72
C LEU A 51 5.53 10.43 -2.22
N PHE A 52 6.57 9.80 -2.77
CA PHE A 52 6.70 9.48 -4.17
C PHE A 52 6.72 7.95 -4.31
N PHE A 53 5.59 7.40 -4.75
CA PHE A 53 5.43 5.97 -5.02
C PHE A 53 5.20 5.80 -6.52
N GLU A 54 6.27 5.58 -7.28
CA GLU A 54 6.16 5.63 -8.74
C GLU A 54 7.01 4.61 -9.49
N ARG A 55 6.51 4.16 -10.65
CA ARG A 55 7.21 3.23 -11.54
C ARG A 55 7.61 1.91 -10.86
N ASN A 56 6.93 1.51 -9.79
CA ASN A 56 7.16 0.21 -9.16
C ASN A 56 6.36 -0.87 -9.86
N ARG A 57 6.86 -2.11 -9.76
CA ARG A 57 6.17 -3.32 -10.19
C ARG A 57 5.91 -4.19 -8.96
N LEU A 58 4.64 -4.46 -8.69
CA LEU A 58 4.17 -5.30 -7.61
C LEU A 58 3.38 -6.43 -8.25
N ILE A 59 3.99 -7.61 -8.33
CA ILE A 59 3.46 -8.73 -9.09
C ILE A 59 3.41 -9.99 -8.22
N TYR A 60 2.28 -10.70 -8.20
CA TYR A 60 2.13 -11.98 -7.48
C TYR A 60 2.46 -11.94 -5.98
N ASN A 61 2.37 -10.77 -5.33
CA ASN A 61 2.56 -10.70 -3.90
C ASN A 61 1.27 -11.14 -3.17
N HIS A 62 1.46 -11.80 -2.03
CA HIS A 62 0.38 -12.26 -1.17
C HIS A 62 0.29 -11.39 0.08
N GLY A 63 -0.89 -10.90 0.44
CA GLY A 63 -1.14 -10.15 1.67
C GLY A 63 -2.36 -9.25 1.58
N CYS A 64 -2.93 -8.84 2.71
CA CYS A 64 -4.19 -8.09 2.77
C CYS A 64 -4.19 -6.81 1.92
N TRP A 65 -3.04 -6.15 1.75
CA TRP A 65 -2.93 -5.00 0.86
C TRP A 65 -1.52 -4.80 0.32
N MET A 66 -1.43 -4.10 -0.81
CA MET A 66 -0.14 -3.74 -1.43
C MET A 66 0.38 -2.41 -0.92
N LEU A 67 -0.50 -1.40 -0.83
CA LEU A 67 -0.17 -0.09 -0.31
C LEU A 67 -1.30 0.45 0.57
N LYS A 68 -0.98 0.74 1.84
CA LYS A 68 -1.90 1.39 2.76
C LYS A 68 -1.30 2.66 3.32
N MET A 69 -2.01 3.77 3.14
CA MET A 69 -1.78 5.02 3.86
C MET A 69 -2.82 5.16 4.96
N ASN A 70 -2.39 5.32 6.20
CA ASN A 70 -3.26 5.55 7.35
C ASN A 70 -2.72 6.75 8.14
N ILE A 71 -3.14 7.93 7.72
CA ILE A 71 -2.61 9.22 8.16
C ILE A 71 -3.62 9.89 9.08
N ARG A 72 -3.38 9.82 10.39
CA ARG A 72 -4.37 10.16 11.41
C ARG A 72 -4.42 11.65 11.76
N SER A 73 -3.42 12.43 11.35
CA SER A 73 -3.33 13.85 11.67
C SER A 73 -2.38 14.56 10.71
N HIS A 74 -2.41 15.89 10.79
CA HIS A 74 -1.52 16.79 10.07
C HIS A 74 -0.23 17.01 10.85
N SER A 75 0.88 17.11 10.12
CA SER A 75 2.10 17.69 10.67
C SER A 75 1.92 19.21 10.75
N LEU A 76 2.73 19.90 11.56
CA LEU A 76 2.77 21.37 11.59
C LEU A 76 3.36 21.99 10.30
N ARG A 77 3.53 21.19 9.22
CA ARG A 77 4.09 21.64 7.94
C ARG A 77 2.97 22.00 6.97
N ASN A 78 3.32 22.76 5.93
CA ASN A 78 2.45 23.04 4.80
C ASN A 78 1.99 21.74 4.10
N LYS A 79 0.99 21.86 3.22
CA LYS A 79 0.41 20.78 2.41
C LYS A 79 1.47 19.78 1.93
N VAL A 80 1.35 18.52 2.37
CA VAL A 80 2.32 17.46 2.12
C VAL A 80 1.93 16.65 0.87
N ALA A 81 2.83 16.59 -0.11
CA ALA A 81 2.59 15.86 -1.36
C ALA A 81 2.63 14.34 -1.16
N ALA A 82 1.60 13.63 -1.64
CA ALA A 82 1.61 12.18 -1.76
C ALA A 82 1.14 11.77 -3.17
N TRP A 83 2.03 11.11 -3.91
CA TRP A 83 1.87 10.77 -5.31
C TRP A 83 2.04 9.26 -5.48
N ILE A 84 1.01 8.61 -6.04
CA ILE A 84 1.01 7.17 -6.35
C ILE A 84 0.70 7.07 -7.83
N GLN A 85 1.72 6.88 -8.66
CA GLN A 85 1.57 7.01 -10.11
C GLN A 85 2.47 6.08 -10.91
N TYR A 86 2.02 5.68 -12.10
CA TYR A 86 2.81 4.85 -13.04
C TYR A 86 3.26 3.51 -12.47
N ASN A 87 2.55 2.96 -11.48
CA ASN A 87 2.87 1.65 -10.91
C ASN A 87 2.07 0.54 -11.59
N TYR A 88 2.62 -0.67 -11.53
CA TYR A 88 1.96 -1.90 -11.93
C TYR A 88 1.66 -2.73 -10.69
N PHE A 89 0.38 -2.87 -10.34
CA PHE A 89 -0.09 -3.80 -9.32
C PHE A 89 -0.88 -4.91 -10.02
N ILE A 90 -0.22 -6.05 -10.26
CA ILE A 90 -0.77 -7.12 -11.11
C ILE A 90 -0.75 -8.45 -10.36
N GLN A 91 -1.87 -9.16 -10.37
CA GLN A 91 -2.01 -10.53 -9.86
C GLN A 91 -1.55 -10.69 -8.40
N ASN A 92 -1.60 -9.62 -7.61
CA ASN A 92 -1.47 -9.72 -6.18
C ASN A 92 -2.79 -10.23 -5.60
N GLY A 93 -2.75 -10.79 -4.40
CA GLY A 93 -3.94 -11.42 -3.85
C GLY A 93 -3.87 -11.69 -2.36
N PHE A 94 -5.04 -11.96 -1.81
CA PHE A 94 -5.20 -12.42 -0.45
C PHE A 94 -6.24 -13.53 -0.43
N LEU A 95 -5.78 -14.77 -0.25
CA LEU A 95 -6.66 -15.93 -0.11
C LEU A 95 -6.63 -16.36 1.35
N ARG A 96 -7.70 -16.05 2.11
CA ARG A 96 -7.96 -16.68 3.41
C ARG A 96 -8.95 -17.82 3.24
N ASN A 97 -8.78 -18.88 4.03
CA ASN A 97 -9.71 -20.00 4.07
C ASN A 97 -11.11 -19.47 4.48
N THR A 98 -12.12 -19.96 3.77
CA THR A 98 -13.53 -19.53 3.76
C THR A 98 -14.30 -19.73 5.09
N GLU A 99 -13.62 -20.10 6.18
CA GLU A 99 -14.28 -20.59 7.41
C GLU A 99 -14.47 -19.53 8.50
N GLU A 100 -13.85 -18.36 8.41
CA GLU A 100 -14.05 -17.28 9.39
C GLU A 100 -15.16 -16.32 8.93
N TYR A 101 -16.38 -16.67 9.34
CA TYR A 101 -17.56 -15.82 9.23
C TYR A 101 -17.42 -14.63 10.19
N VAL A 102 -17.66 -13.41 9.68
CA VAL A 102 -17.62 -12.10 10.36
C VAL A 102 -16.24 -11.41 10.39
N ASP A 103 -15.72 -11.01 9.23
CA ASP A 103 -14.75 -9.90 9.15
C ASP A 103 -15.42 -8.63 8.61
N MET A 104 -15.21 -7.51 9.32
CA MET A 104 -15.62 -6.17 8.88
C MET A 104 -14.92 -5.82 7.55
N TRP A 105 -15.69 -5.24 6.63
CA TRP A 105 -15.20 -4.81 5.33
C TRP A 105 -14.36 -3.53 5.43
N PRO A 106 -13.32 -3.34 4.57
CA PRO A 106 -12.80 -4.25 3.55
C PRO A 106 -11.64 -5.13 4.06
N ARG A 107 -11.62 -6.41 3.67
CA ARG A 107 -10.64 -7.40 4.16
C ARG A 107 -9.34 -7.35 3.36
N SER A 108 -9.43 -7.04 2.07
CA SER A 108 -8.25 -6.88 1.21
C SER A 108 -8.41 -5.80 0.15
N PHE A 109 -7.31 -5.14 -0.20
CA PHE A 109 -7.32 -4.10 -1.22
C PHE A 109 -5.94 -3.81 -1.82
N THR A 110 -5.85 -3.36 -3.07
CA THR A 110 -4.55 -2.99 -3.66
C THR A 110 -4.01 -1.70 -3.03
N ILE A 111 -4.78 -0.61 -3.09
CA ILE A 111 -4.41 0.69 -2.52
C ILE A 111 -5.50 1.15 -1.54
N GLY A 112 -5.11 1.53 -0.33
CA GLY A 112 -6.02 2.09 0.68
C GLY A 112 -5.52 3.41 1.23
N ILE A 113 -6.33 4.46 1.11
CA ILE A 113 -6.04 5.79 1.65
C ILE A 113 -6.99 6.10 2.80
N PHE A 114 -6.44 6.28 4.00
CA PHE A 114 -7.23 6.52 5.20
C PHE A 114 -6.74 7.75 5.97
N GLY A 115 -7.71 8.45 6.56
CA GLY A 115 -7.46 9.60 7.41
C GLY A 115 -7.44 10.93 6.65
N SER A 116 -6.52 11.84 6.99
CA SER A 116 -6.64 13.26 6.63
C SER A 116 -5.74 13.75 5.49
N GLN A 117 -4.77 12.95 5.03
CA GLN A 117 -3.87 13.36 3.96
C GLN A 117 -4.42 13.00 2.57
N LEU A 118 -4.48 13.99 1.69
CA LEU A 118 -4.77 13.79 0.26
C LEU A 118 -3.63 13.03 -0.43
N ALA A 119 -3.98 11.96 -1.15
CA ALA A 119 -3.08 11.25 -2.05
C ALA A 119 -3.54 11.41 -3.50
N ASN A 120 -2.64 11.84 -4.38
CA ASN A 120 -2.88 11.89 -5.82
C ASN A 120 -2.57 10.51 -6.43
N ILE A 121 -3.60 9.87 -6.97
CA ILE A 121 -3.51 8.53 -7.54
C ILE A 121 -3.91 8.60 -9.01
N HIS A 122 -2.97 8.37 -9.92
CA HIS A 122 -3.25 8.40 -11.36
C HIS A 122 -2.26 7.57 -12.16
N PHE A 123 -2.68 7.10 -13.35
CA PHE A 123 -1.85 6.31 -14.27
C PHE A 123 -1.26 5.02 -13.67
N ASN A 124 -1.91 4.40 -12.68
CA ASN A 124 -1.54 3.08 -12.18
C ASN A 124 -2.30 1.99 -12.95
N ARG A 125 -1.66 0.86 -13.20
CA ARG A 125 -2.33 -0.35 -13.69
C ARG A 125 -2.66 -1.24 -12.49
N LEU A 126 -3.96 -1.43 -12.25
CA LEU A 126 -4.49 -2.26 -11.18
C LEU A 126 -5.21 -3.45 -11.80
N TRP A 127 -4.73 -4.67 -11.54
CA TRP A 127 -5.35 -5.90 -12.01
C TRP A 127 -5.08 -7.06 -11.05
N ASN A 128 -5.90 -7.18 -10.00
CA ASN A 128 -5.73 -8.07 -8.86
C ASN A 128 -7.07 -8.75 -8.53
N ILE A 129 -7.40 -9.81 -9.27
CA ILE A 129 -8.68 -10.53 -9.16
C ILE A 129 -8.93 -11.20 -7.80
N LEU A 130 -7.89 -11.30 -6.96
CA LEU A 130 -7.90 -11.95 -5.65
C LEU A 130 -7.96 -10.94 -4.49
N PHE A 131 -8.23 -9.66 -4.77
CA PHE A 131 -8.56 -8.67 -3.75
C PHE A 131 -10.03 -8.30 -3.80
N ASP A 132 -10.58 -7.90 -2.63
CA ASP A 132 -11.95 -7.40 -2.55
C ASP A 132 -12.08 -6.06 -3.31
N PHE A 133 -11.05 -5.21 -3.27
CA PHE A 133 -11.06 -3.89 -3.92
C PHE A 133 -9.70 -3.52 -4.53
N GLU A 134 -9.71 -2.74 -5.61
CA GLU A 134 -8.46 -2.18 -6.16
C GLU A 134 -8.06 -0.87 -5.47
N LEU A 135 -9.04 -0.02 -5.17
CA LEU A 135 -8.80 1.25 -4.52
C LEU A 135 -9.93 1.54 -3.53
N ILE A 136 -9.55 1.86 -2.30
CA ILE A 136 -10.47 2.32 -1.27
C ILE A 136 -9.94 3.61 -0.64
N SER A 137 -10.86 4.46 -0.23
CA SER A 137 -10.55 5.65 0.54
C SER A 137 -11.56 5.83 1.65
N GLY A 138 -11.10 6.24 2.83
CA GLY A 138 -11.95 6.49 3.99
C GLY A 138 -11.42 7.66 4.81
N ALA A 139 -12.23 8.70 4.95
CA ALA A 139 -11.96 9.74 5.93
C ALA A 139 -12.24 9.17 7.32
N LYS A 140 -11.27 9.27 8.22
CA LYS A 140 -11.52 9.03 9.64
C LYS A 140 -11.77 10.39 10.29
N VAL A 141 -13.03 10.63 10.64
CA VAL A 141 -13.47 11.80 11.43
C VAL A 141 -13.12 11.56 12.89
#